data_AF-A0AA40D2F6-F1
#
_entry.id   AF-A0AA40D2F6-F1
#
_cell.length_a   1.000
_cell.length_b   1.000
_cell.length_c   1.000
_cell.angle_alpha   90.00
_cell.angle_beta   90.00
_cell.angle_gamma   90.00
#
_symmetry.space_group_name_H-M   'P 1'
#
loop_
_entity.id
_entity.type
_entity.pdbx_description
1 polymer ?
#
loop_
_entity_poly.entity_id
_entity_poly.type
_entity_poly.pdbx_seq_one_letter_code
_entity_poly.pdbx_strand_id
1 'polypeptide(L)'
;MVTFSPILALLGAVTLTLANPVSLTNVDSPLETARITPCATVRCAAGYTCQAIGNRARCIPNRETIIQCGESICASGTTCCNPSCGVCTPPGVMCTQQVCEKPDPVIQPKPKPSKPAPGKGKGPKCGSNVCDAGDVCCNESCGICTPPGGACIALYCGKTN
;
A
#
# COMPACT_ATOMS: atom_id res chain seq x y z
N MET A 1 -57.56 -26.95 -30.88
CA MET A 1 -58.95 -26.45 -30.91
C MET A 1 -59.01 -25.24 -30.01
N VAL A 2 -59.36 -24.11 -30.61
CA VAL A 2 -59.42 -22.78 -30.00
C VAL A 2 -60.80 -22.66 -29.33
N THR A 3 -60.86 -22.27 -28.06
CA THR A 3 -62.13 -21.85 -27.45
C THR A 3 -62.01 -20.39 -27.03
N PHE A 4 -62.89 -19.58 -27.62
CA PHE A 4 -63.03 -18.14 -27.42
C PHE A 4 -64.00 -17.85 -26.26
N SER A 5 -63.59 -16.94 -25.36
CA SER A 5 -64.31 -15.77 -24.77
C SER A 5 -65.75 -15.90 -24.23
N PRO A 6 -66.15 -15.14 -23.17
CA PRO A 6 -66.30 -13.69 -23.28
C PRO A 6 -65.97 -12.82 -22.06
N ILE A 7 -65.75 -11.55 -22.41
CA ILE A 7 -65.47 -10.34 -21.65
C ILE A 7 -66.67 -9.94 -20.77
N LEU A 8 -66.46 -9.71 -19.47
CA LEU A 8 -67.26 -8.83 -18.59
C LEU A 8 -66.59 -8.84 -17.20
N ALA A 9 -66.40 -7.78 -16.44
CA ALA A 9 -66.44 -6.35 -16.65
C ALA A 9 -65.90 -5.74 -15.34
N LEU A 10 -65.41 -4.51 -15.48
CA LEU A 10 -65.49 -3.45 -14.47
C LEU A 10 -64.58 -3.52 -13.23
N LEU A 11 -64.05 -2.32 -12.98
CA LEU A 11 -63.54 -1.78 -11.72
C LEU A 11 -62.13 -2.24 -11.36
N GLY A 12 -61.17 -1.64 -12.07
CA GLY A 12 -59.88 -1.33 -11.47
C GLY A 12 -60.10 -0.53 -10.19
N ALA A 13 -59.95 -1.21 -9.06
CA ALA A 13 -59.79 -0.56 -7.77
C ALA A 13 -58.40 0.07 -7.75
N VAL A 14 -58.29 1.28 -8.31
CA VAL A 14 -57.21 2.20 -7.95
C VAL A 14 -57.48 2.57 -6.50
N THR A 15 -56.90 1.81 -5.58
CA THR A 15 -56.85 2.20 -4.18
C THR A 15 -55.95 3.43 -4.13
N LEU A 16 -56.55 4.62 -4.08
CA LEU A 16 -55.87 5.79 -3.56
C LEU A 16 -55.51 5.47 -2.11
N THR A 17 -54.30 4.94 -1.89
CA THR A 17 -53.71 4.94 -0.57
C THR A 17 -53.56 6.40 -0.19
N LEU A 18 -54.38 6.82 0.77
CA LEU A 18 -54.28 8.10 1.46
C LEU A 18 -52.80 8.38 1.73
N ALA A 19 -52.32 9.51 1.21
CA ALA A 19 -51.01 10.02 1.55
C ALA A 19 -50.93 10.10 3.07
N ASN A 20 -50.04 9.28 3.65
CA ASN A 20 -49.68 9.41 5.06
C ASN A 20 -49.29 10.88 5.29
N PRO A 21 -49.87 11.58 6.28
CA PRO A 21 -49.35 12.87 6.64
C PRO A 21 -47.90 12.65 7.10
N VAL A 22 -46.95 13.20 6.33
CA VAL A 22 -45.58 13.36 6.80
C VAL A 22 -45.70 14.16 8.08
N SER A 23 -45.48 13.47 9.20
CA SER A 23 -45.39 14.10 10.51
C SER A 23 -44.20 15.05 10.44
N LEU A 24 -44.47 16.34 10.27
CA LEU A 24 -43.51 17.41 10.45
C LEU A 24 -43.24 17.54 11.96
N THR A 25 -42.43 16.63 12.49
CA THR A 25 -41.70 16.80 13.75
C THR A 25 -40.23 16.83 13.35
N ASN A 26 -39.47 17.91 13.42
CA ASN A 26 -39.48 18.99 14.40
C ASN A 26 -38.92 20.27 13.78
N VAL A 27 -39.54 21.41 14.10
CA VAL A 27 -38.82 22.68 14.20
C VAL A 27 -38.27 22.79 15.62
N ASP A 28 -37.12 22.18 15.87
CA ASP A 28 -36.34 22.55 17.05
C ASP A 28 -35.43 23.71 16.67
N SER A 29 -35.70 24.85 17.31
CA SER A 29 -34.88 26.06 17.28
C SER A 29 -33.50 25.83 17.93
N PRO A 30 -32.51 26.70 17.68
CA PRO A 30 -31.09 26.34 17.73
C PRO A 30 -30.47 26.64 19.11
N LEU A 31 -30.74 25.85 20.16
CA LEU A 31 -29.97 25.98 21.41
C LEU A 31 -30.17 24.81 22.38
N GLU A 32 -29.83 23.59 22.00
CA GLU A 32 -29.64 22.53 22.99
C GLU A 32 -28.31 21.86 22.73
N THR A 33 -27.30 22.21 23.56
CA THR A 33 -25.95 21.63 23.67
C THR A 33 -25.67 20.62 22.57
N ALA A 34 -25.25 21.12 21.41
CA ALA A 34 -24.79 20.30 20.32
C ALA A 34 -23.87 19.26 20.95
N ARG A 35 -24.22 17.98 20.84
CA ARG A 35 -23.27 16.92 21.19
C ARG A 35 -22.06 17.24 20.35
N ILE A 36 -21.04 17.83 20.97
CA ILE A 36 -19.78 18.13 20.32
C ILE A 36 -19.19 16.75 20.08
N THR A 37 -19.63 16.14 18.98
CA THR A 37 -19.02 14.93 18.50
C THR A 37 -17.57 15.31 18.28
N PRO A 38 -16.62 14.45 18.66
CA PRO A 38 -15.22 14.83 18.59
C PRO A 38 -14.77 15.19 17.15
N CYS A 39 -15.57 14.83 16.13
CA CYS A 39 -15.39 15.22 14.73
C CYS A 39 -15.97 16.58 14.33
N ALA A 40 -16.74 17.26 15.19
CA ALA A 40 -17.47 18.49 14.85
C ALA A 40 -16.55 19.66 14.43
N THR A 41 -15.32 19.70 14.93
CA THR A 41 -14.32 20.74 14.62
C THR A 41 -13.10 20.21 13.88
N VAL A 42 -13.02 18.90 13.66
CA VAL A 42 -11.85 18.26 13.04
C VAL A 42 -12.01 18.23 11.53
N ARG A 43 -11.07 18.87 10.82
CA ARG A 43 -10.96 18.79 9.37
C ARG A 43 -9.83 17.83 9.00
N CYS A 44 -10.20 16.69 8.41
CA CYS A 44 -9.22 15.75 7.88
C CYS A 44 -8.68 16.20 6.52
N ALA A 45 -7.47 15.77 6.19
CA ALA A 45 -6.91 15.97 4.85
C ALA A 45 -7.78 15.28 3.78
N ALA A 46 -7.64 15.72 2.52
CA ALA A 46 -8.38 15.15 1.41
C ALA A 46 -8.23 13.63 1.36
N GLY A 47 -9.35 12.92 1.20
CA GLY A 47 -9.37 11.46 1.14
C GLY A 47 -9.41 10.73 2.50
N TYR A 48 -9.48 11.48 3.60
CA TYR A 48 -9.74 10.94 4.93
C TYR A 48 -11.11 11.40 5.44
N THR A 49 -11.83 10.52 6.11
CA THR A 49 -13.11 10.81 6.77
C THR A 49 -12.93 10.81 8.28
N CYS A 50 -13.52 11.79 8.97
CA CYS A 50 -13.49 11.79 10.43
C CYS A 50 -14.49 10.77 10.97
N GLN A 51 -14.00 9.82 11.77
CA GLN A 51 -14.82 8.87 12.52
C GLN A 51 -14.61 9.09 14.01
N ALA A 52 -15.71 9.22 14.76
CA ALA A 52 -15.68 9.23 16.22
C ALA A 52 -15.53 7.78 16.71
N ILE A 53 -14.33 7.42 17.17
CA ILE A 53 -14.02 6.09 17.72
C ILE A 53 -13.87 6.27 19.24
N GLY A 54 -14.93 5.93 19.97
CA GLY A 54 -15.09 6.35 21.36
C GLY A 54 -15.27 7.87 21.46
N ASN A 55 -14.62 8.50 22.45
CA ASN A 55 -14.66 9.95 22.66
C ASN A 55 -13.53 10.72 21.91
N ARG A 56 -12.92 10.12 20.88
CA ARG A 56 -11.85 10.74 20.10
C ARG A 56 -12.17 10.73 18.61
N ALA A 57 -11.83 11.83 17.93
CA ALA A 57 -11.86 11.91 16.48
C ALA A 57 -10.64 11.21 15.91
N ARG A 58 -10.87 10.35 14.91
CA ARG A 58 -9.80 9.76 14.11
C ARG A 58 -10.11 9.98 12.64
N CYS A 59 -9.16 10.55 11.91
CA CYS A 59 -9.20 10.61 10.46
C CYS A 59 -8.81 9.24 9.90
N ILE A 60 -9.79 8.51 9.39
CA ILE A 60 -9.55 7.22 8.72
C ILE A 60 -9.54 7.43 7.21
N PRO A 61 -8.73 6.69 6.44
CA PRO A 61 -8.79 6.76 4.98
C PRO A 61 -10.19 6.37 4.51
N ASN A 62 -10.78 7.14 3.59
CA ASN A 62 -12.03 6.73 2.97
C ASN A 62 -11.74 5.49 2.10
N ARG A 63 -12.38 4.35 2.38
CA ARG A 63 -12.18 3.08 1.65
C ARG A 63 -12.44 3.19 0.15
N GLU A 64 -13.26 4.16 -0.30
CA GLU A 64 -13.49 4.44 -1.72
C GLU A 64 -12.33 5.19 -2.38
N THR A 65 -11.43 5.78 -1.57
CA THR A 65 -10.26 6.53 -2.04
C THR A 65 -8.95 5.77 -1.87
N ILE A 66 -8.96 4.57 -1.27
CA ILE A 66 -7.78 3.73 -1.15
C ILE A 66 -7.72 2.82 -2.38
N ILE A 67 -6.76 3.04 -3.26
CA ILE A 67 -6.67 2.34 -4.55
C ILE A 67 -5.59 1.27 -4.45
N GLN A 68 -5.93 0.01 -4.73
CA GLN A 68 -4.92 -1.04 -4.85
C GLN A 68 -4.13 -0.86 -6.15
N CYS A 69 -2.80 -0.88 -6.05
CA CYS A 69 -1.88 -0.62 -7.15
C CYS A 69 -0.76 -1.67 -7.12
N GLY A 70 -1.00 -2.79 -7.81
CA GLY A 70 -0.11 -3.95 -7.70
C GLY A 70 -0.05 -4.47 -6.27
N GLU A 71 1.17 -4.52 -5.72
CA GLU A 71 1.46 -4.92 -4.34
C GLU A 71 1.35 -3.76 -3.34
N SER A 72 1.20 -2.53 -3.83
CA SER A 72 1.05 -1.33 -3.00
C SER A 72 -0.41 -0.91 -2.88
N ILE A 73 -0.70 -0.17 -1.81
CA ILE A 73 -2.00 0.45 -1.58
C ILE A 73 -1.78 1.97 -1.58
N CYS A 74 -2.40 2.65 -2.53
CA CYS A 74 -2.26 4.08 -2.71
C CYS A 74 -3.02 4.85 -1.63
N ALA A 75 -2.39 5.91 -1.13
CA ALA A 75 -3.00 6.83 -0.19
C ALA A 75 -4.17 7.58 -0.85
N SER A 76 -5.11 8.02 -0.04
CA SER A 76 -6.28 8.71 -0.53
C SER A 76 -5.95 10.00 -1.29
N GLY A 77 -6.67 10.26 -2.38
CA GLY A 77 -6.42 11.42 -3.25
C GLY A 77 -5.26 11.24 -4.24
N THR A 78 -4.66 10.05 -4.29
CA THR A 78 -3.69 9.66 -5.33
C THR A 78 -4.32 8.67 -6.31
N THR A 79 -3.72 8.50 -7.49
CA THR A 79 -4.10 7.49 -8.49
C THR A 79 -3.02 6.43 -8.63
N CYS A 80 -3.41 5.21 -8.98
CA CYS A 80 -2.46 4.17 -9.36
C CYS A 80 -1.89 4.52 -10.73
N CYS A 81 -0.61 4.86 -10.78
CA CYS A 81 0.05 5.28 -12.00
C CYS A 81 0.65 4.07 -12.72
N ASN A 82 1.43 3.26 -12.01
CA ASN A 82 2.01 2.03 -12.56
C ASN A 82 1.75 0.85 -11.62
N PRO A 83 0.80 -0.05 -11.94
CA PRO A 83 0.47 -1.20 -11.10
C PRO A 83 1.57 -2.25 -11.08
N SER A 84 2.39 -2.37 -12.13
CA SER A 84 3.51 -3.33 -12.14
C SER A 84 4.56 -2.95 -11.08
N CYS A 85 4.69 -1.67 -10.80
CA CYS A 85 5.68 -1.12 -9.88
C CYS A 85 5.09 -0.63 -8.55
N GLY A 86 3.76 -0.73 -8.38
CA GLY A 86 3.05 -0.16 -7.23
C GLY A 86 3.21 1.35 -7.06
N VAL A 87 3.38 2.09 -8.15
CA VAL A 87 3.64 3.53 -8.10
C VAL A 87 2.33 4.31 -8.07
N CYS A 88 2.15 5.07 -6.99
CA CYS A 88 1.03 5.99 -6.78
C CYS A 88 1.46 7.43 -7.02
N THR A 89 0.61 8.23 -7.65
CA THR A 89 0.93 9.63 -7.96
C THR A 89 -0.29 10.54 -7.77
N PRO A 90 -0.11 11.87 -7.68
CA PRO A 90 -1.23 12.80 -7.77
C PRO A 90 -2.00 12.65 -9.11
N PRO A 91 -3.28 13.06 -9.16
CA PRO A 91 -4.04 13.08 -10.41
C PRO A 91 -3.42 14.03 -11.45
N GLY A 92 -3.49 13.66 -12.73
CA GLY A 92 -3.08 14.51 -13.85
C GLY A 92 -1.58 14.47 -14.19
N VAL A 93 -0.77 13.72 -13.44
CA VAL A 93 0.62 13.49 -13.85
C VAL A 93 0.72 12.34 -14.85
N MET A 94 1.68 12.43 -15.75
CA MET A 94 2.01 11.36 -16.69
C MET A 94 3.01 10.42 -16.05
N CYS A 95 2.88 9.12 -16.31
CA CYS A 95 3.86 8.13 -15.88
C CYS A 95 4.14 7.10 -16.96
N THR A 96 5.29 6.46 -16.78
CA THR A 96 5.78 5.41 -17.64
C THR A 96 5.25 4.06 -17.17
N GLN A 97 4.71 3.30 -18.12
CA GLN A 97 4.20 1.95 -17.91
C GLN A 97 5.28 0.89 -18.07
N GLN A 98 6.44 1.08 -17.42
CA GLN A 98 7.44 0.01 -17.38
C GLN A 98 6.91 -1.18 -16.59
N VAL A 99 7.32 -2.37 -17.00
CA VAL A 99 7.15 -3.57 -16.19
C VAL A 99 8.28 -3.59 -15.17
N CYS A 100 7.93 -3.58 -13.89
CA CYS A 100 8.89 -3.87 -12.85
C CYS A 100 8.95 -5.38 -12.66
N GLU A 101 10.10 -5.97 -12.92
CA GLU A 101 10.38 -7.34 -12.54
C GLU A 101 10.40 -7.39 -11.02
N LYS A 102 9.38 -8.03 -10.47
CA LYS A 102 9.46 -8.54 -9.11
C LYS A 102 10.63 -9.52 -9.13
N PRO A 103 11.55 -9.49 -8.14
CA PRO A 103 12.42 -10.62 -7.94
C PRO A 103 11.49 -11.82 -7.85
N ASP A 104 11.63 -12.78 -8.77
CA ASP A 104 10.98 -14.06 -8.57
C ASP A 104 11.33 -14.51 -7.15
N PRO A 105 10.45 -15.21 -6.45
CA PRO A 105 10.87 -16.07 -5.35
C PRO A 105 11.73 -17.20 -5.94
N VAL A 106 12.80 -16.86 -6.67
CA VAL A 106 14.04 -17.61 -6.63
C VAL A 106 14.23 -17.83 -5.15
N ILE A 107 14.10 -19.09 -4.75
CA ILE A 107 14.69 -19.65 -3.53
C ILE A 107 15.83 -18.72 -3.20
N GLN A 108 15.69 -17.87 -2.17
CA GLN A 108 16.73 -16.89 -1.83
C GLN A 108 18.03 -17.65 -2.01
N PRO A 109 18.92 -17.30 -2.97
CA PRO A 109 20.21 -17.94 -3.04
C PRO A 109 20.70 -17.79 -1.62
N LYS A 110 20.85 -18.91 -0.88
CA LYS A 110 21.06 -18.92 0.56
C LYS A 110 21.92 -17.72 0.86
N PRO A 111 21.48 -16.74 1.68
CA PRO A 111 22.20 -15.50 1.85
C PRO A 111 23.67 -15.87 1.94
N LYS A 112 24.47 -15.46 0.94
CA LYS A 112 25.88 -15.87 0.84
C LYS A 112 26.42 -15.73 2.25
N PRO A 113 26.97 -16.81 2.87
CA PRO A 113 27.26 -16.85 4.29
C PRO A 113 27.80 -15.48 4.68
N SER A 114 27.06 -14.76 5.51
CA SER A 114 27.42 -13.41 5.94
C SER A 114 28.89 -13.48 6.31
N LYS A 115 29.73 -12.77 5.55
CA LYS A 115 31.20 -12.83 5.62
C LYS A 115 31.58 -13.06 7.09
N PRO A 116 32.31 -14.14 7.44
CA PRO A 116 32.66 -14.38 8.82
C PRO A 116 33.26 -13.11 9.42
N ALA A 117 33.02 -12.89 10.72
CA ALA A 117 33.65 -11.80 11.44
C ALA A 117 35.14 -11.70 11.04
N PRO A 118 35.68 -10.48 10.83
CA PRO A 118 37.05 -10.27 10.38
C PRO A 118 38.03 -11.24 11.06
N GLY A 119 38.72 -12.07 10.26
CA GLY A 119 39.70 -13.04 10.75
C GLY A 119 39.20 -14.45 11.08
N LYS A 120 37.92 -14.79 10.84
CA LYS A 120 37.40 -16.16 11.05
C LYS A 120 37.38 -17.06 9.80
N GLY A 121 37.84 -16.57 8.66
CA GLY A 121 37.94 -17.35 7.43
C GLY A 121 38.97 -18.48 7.52
N LYS A 122 38.83 -19.51 6.68
CA LYS A 122 39.76 -20.67 6.57
C LYS A 122 40.65 -20.64 5.32
N GLY A 123 40.61 -19.55 4.56
CA GLY A 123 41.31 -19.33 3.29
C GLY A 123 42.53 -18.42 3.44
N PRO A 124 43.02 -17.82 2.33
CA PRO A 124 44.20 -16.96 2.36
C PRO A 124 44.00 -15.69 3.18
N LYS A 125 45.09 -15.17 3.74
CA LYS A 125 45.12 -13.85 4.37
C LYS A 125 44.92 -12.77 3.30
N CYS A 126 44.12 -11.75 3.61
CA CYS A 126 43.83 -10.64 2.72
C CYS A 126 43.71 -9.35 3.55
N GLY A 127 44.82 -8.59 3.63
CA GLY A 127 44.90 -7.41 4.50
C GLY A 127 44.63 -7.76 5.98
N SER A 128 43.65 -7.07 6.57
CA SER A 128 43.17 -7.30 7.94
C SER A 128 42.15 -8.45 8.05
N ASN A 129 41.78 -9.09 6.94
CA ASN A 129 40.82 -10.18 6.89
C ASN A 129 41.50 -11.51 6.53
N VAL A 130 40.81 -12.62 6.81
CA VAL A 130 41.14 -13.96 6.29
C VAL A 130 39.95 -14.41 5.47
N CYS A 131 40.19 -14.83 4.23
CA CYS A 131 39.14 -15.24 3.29
C CYS A 131 38.53 -16.58 3.67
N ASP A 132 37.39 -16.91 3.08
CA ASP A 132 36.79 -18.24 3.25
C ASP A 132 37.56 -19.31 2.46
N ALA A 133 37.37 -20.57 2.83
CA ALA A 133 37.97 -21.67 2.09
C ALA A 133 37.47 -21.67 0.64
N GLY A 134 38.40 -21.63 -0.31
CA GLY A 134 38.12 -21.57 -1.74
C GLY A 134 38.06 -20.17 -2.34
N ASP A 135 38.05 -19.11 -1.53
CA ASP A 135 38.13 -17.73 -2.01
C ASP A 135 39.60 -17.28 -2.19
N VAL A 136 39.80 -16.28 -3.07
CA VAL A 136 41.10 -15.62 -3.29
C VAL A 136 41.08 -14.18 -2.75
N CYS A 137 42.25 -13.67 -2.36
CA CYS A 137 42.37 -12.27 -1.99
C CYS A 137 42.25 -11.40 -3.24
N CYS A 138 41.25 -10.53 -3.26
CA CYS A 138 41.03 -9.57 -4.33
C CYS A 138 41.72 -8.24 -4.01
N ASN A 139 41.53 -7.72 -2.80
CA ASN A 139 42.08 -6.41 -2.45
C ASN A 139 42.66 -6.45 -1.05
N GLU A 140 43.99 -6.43 -0.97
CA GLU A 140 44.71 -6.43 0.29
C GLU A 140 44.49 -5.15 1.11
N SER A 141 44.40 -3.99 0.46
CA SER A 141 44.20 -2.72 1.16
C SER A 141 42.88 -2.71 1.93
N CYS A 142 41.84 -3.30 1.35
CA CYS A 142 40.48 -3.33 1.88
C CYS A 142 40.12 -4.66 2.57
N GLY A 143 40.99 -5.67 2.51
CA GLY A 143 40.70 -7.04 2.90
C GLY A 143 39.45 -7.63 2.22
N ILE A 144 39.31 -7.41 0.91
CA ILE A 144 38.18 -7.94 0.11
C ILE A 144 38.59 -9.28 -0.49
N CYS A 145 37.77 -10.29 -0.24
CA CYS A 145 37.90 -11.64 -0.78
C CYS A 145 36.86 -11.84 -1.90
N THR A 146 37.20 -12.63 -2.91
CA THR A 146 36.31 -12.95 -4.04
C THR A 146 36.49 -14.41 -4.45
N PRO A 147 35.50 -15.06 -5.08
CA PRO A 147 35.68 -16.39 -5.66
C PRO A 147 36.77 -16.40 -6.74
N PRO A 148 37.38 -17.56 -7.05
CA PRO A 148 38.32 -17.69 -8.15
C PRO A 148 37.69 -17.23 -9.48
N GLY A 149 38.38 -16.35 -10.21
CA GLY A 149 37.87 -15.76 -11.46
C GLY A 149 36.82 -14.65 -11.27
N GLY A 150 36.48 -14.29 -10.03
CA GLY A 150 35.58 -13.19 -9.72
C GLY A 150 36.15 -11.83 -10.11
N ALA A 151 35.27 -10.88 -10.45
CA ALA A 151 35.67 -9.51 -10.70
C ALA A 151 36.30 -8.90 -9.44
N CYS A 152 37.36 -8.13 -9.64
CA CYS A 152 38.11 -7.53 -8.55
C CYS A 152 38.30 -6.04 -8.78
N ILE A 153 38.10 -5.26 -7.71
CA ILE A 153 38.32 -3.83 -7.73
C ILE A 153 39.52 -3.47 -6.84
N ALA A 154 40.51 -2.82 -7.46
CA ALA A 154 41.69 -2.28 -6.79
C ALA A 154 41.36 -0.90 -6.22
N LEU A 155 40.62 -0.87 -5.12
CA LEU A 155 40.41 0.32 -4.29
C LEU A 155 41.51 0.43 -3.24
N TYR A 156 41.96 1.65 -2.96
CA TYR A 156 42.77 1.90 -1.76
C TYR A 156 41.82 2.19 -0.59
N CYS A 157 41.85 1.36 0.44
CA CYS A 157 41.19 1.65 1.71
C CYS A 157 42.22 2.24 2.67
N GLY A 158 42.06 3.52 2.99
CA GLY A 158 42.87 4.17 4.02
C GLY A 158 42.68 3.47 5.37
N LYS A 159 43.77 3.26 6.11
CA LYS A 159 43.67 2.91 7.53
C LYS A 159 43.30 4.19 8.28
N THR A 160 42.08 4.28 8.79
CA THR A 160 41.79 5.26 9.85
C THR A 160 42.57 4.81 11.08
N ASN A 161 43.60 5.59 11.44
CA ASN A 161 44.35 5.40 12.69
C ASN A 161 43.44 5.48 13.91
#